data_AF-A0A931T682-F1
#
_entry.id   AF-A0A931T682-F1
#
_cell.length_a   1.000
_cell.length_b   1.000
_cell.length_c   1.000
_cell.angle_alpha   90.00
_cell.angle_beta   90.00
_cell.angle_gamma   90.00
#
_symmetry.space_group_name_H-M   'P 1'
#
loop_
_entity.id
_entity.type
_entity.pdbx_description
1 polymer ?
#
loop_
_entity_poly.entity_id
_entity_poly.type
_entity_poly.pdbx_seq_one_letter_code
_entity_poly.pdbx_strand_id
1 'polypeptide(L)'
;AKAALIEEYMQVTQAERTMEEALRLAFDSSDDQIRESLGVTETELGEMDAEAKLAYAASLSEQKAAMQKLLDRLLSRVDLNSLAHDVIGPIIDRYFTEDDLRAMIAFSRTPTGRKRVENEAKITVETELAMNKVLTPLVRDIADEIRKEAAEEEHRRNPWRRALADIRSVATAVEAYATDEELYPQAVTMSSLELVISPTYIRDVPEEDPWGHDYVYLVSADQLHYRIISGGADGTVDGTSRVIRALDPGTKSIENRSLDDDIIYQEGMFLTWPPGARPDYEE
;
A
#
# COMPACT_ATOMS: atom_id res chain seq x y z
N ALA A 1 16.20 -19.27 49.08
CA ALA A 1 14.80 -19.65 49.38
C ALA A 1 13.89 -19.23 48.23
N LYS A 2 13.91 -17.95 47.83
CA LYS A 2 13.18 -17.41 46.68
C LYS A 2 13.26 -18.20 45.36
N ALA A 3 14.45 -18.62 44.92
CA ALA A 3 14.60 -19.39 43.68
C ALA A 3 13.77 -20.69 43.66
N ALA A 4 13.67 -21.39 44.80
CA ALA A 4 12.85 -22.58 44.93
C ALA A 4 11.34 -22.26 44.87
N LEU A 5 10.93 -21.09 45.38
CA LEU A 5 9.55 -20.62 45.25
C LEU A 5 9.22 -20.24 43.80
N ILE A 6 10.17 -19.68 43.05
CA ILE A 6 9.97 -19.37 41.63
C ILE A 6 9.78 -20.65 40.82
N GLU A 7 10.63 -21.66 41.05
CA GLU A 7 10.47 -23.00 40.48
C GLU A 7 9.09 -23.59 40.81
N GLU A 8 8.73 -23.63 42.10
CA GLU A 8 7.44 -24.16 42.53
C GLU A 8 6.28 -23.40 41.90
N TYR A 9 6.38 -22.07 41.80
CA TYR A 9 5.39 -21.23 41.14
C TYR A 9 5.21 -21.61 39.67
N MET A 10 6.30 -21.69 38.89
CA MET A 10 6.24 -22.06 37.47
C MET A 10 5.67 -23.46 37.25
N GLN A 11 5.94 -24.39 38.17
CA GLN A 11 5.35 -25.74 38.15
C GLN A 11 3.85 -25.70 38.43
N VAL A 12 3.38 -25.00 39.47
CA VAL A 12 1.94 -24.95 39.79
C VAL A 12 1.15 -24.15 38.76
N THR A 13 1.78 -23.21 38.04
CA THR A 13 1.16 -22.52 36.91
C THR A 13 1.37 -23.21 35.58
N GLN A 14 2.08 -24.34 35.53
CA GLN A 14 2.36 -25.08 34.29
C GLN A 14 2.94 -24.17 33.18
N ALA A 15 3.87 -23.28 33.52
CA ALA A 15 4.34 -22.21 32.63
C ALA A 15 4.82 -22.71 31.25
N GLU A 16 5.50 -23.87 31.22
CA GLU A 16 5.90 -24.56 29.99
C GLU A 16 4.71 -24.89 29.09
N ARG A 17 3.69 -25.57 29.66
CA ARG A 17 2.49 -25.97 28.94
C ARG A 17 1.70 -24.76 28.44
N THR A 18 1.59 -23.72 29.26
CA THR A 18 0.94 -22.45 28.88
C THR A 18 1.65 -21.81 27.69
N MET A 19 2.99 -21.84 27.65
CA MET A 19 3.77 -21.31 26.53
C MET A 19 3.59 -22.15 25.26
N GLU A 20 3.57 -23.49 25.37
CA GLU A 20 3.28 -24.37 24.23
C GLU A 20 1.88 -24.12 23.67
N GLU A 21 0.87 -24.08 24.53
CA GLU A 21 -0.53 -23.83 24.14
C GLU A 21 -0.70 -22.44 23.51
N ALA A 22 -0.04 -21.41 24.05
CA ALA A 22 -0.06 -20.06 23.47
C ALA A 22 0.56 -20.03 22.07
N LEU A 23 1.71 -20.70 21.87
CA LEU A 23 2.33 -20.81 20.54
C LEU A 23 1.37 -21.50 19.57
N ARG A 24 0.80 -22.65 19.94
CA ARG A 24 -0.16 -23.39 19.10
C ARG A 24 -1.37 -22.54 18.73
N LEU A 25 -1.99 -21.90 19.71
CA LEU A 25 -3.16 -21.04 19.50
C LEU A 25 -2.82 -19.83 18.62
N ALA A 26 -1.66 -19.21 18.79
CA ALA A 26 -1.21 -18.12 17.92
C ALA A 26 -1.06 -18.59 16.47
N PHE A 27 -0.46 -19.76 16.24
CA PHE A 27 -0.36 -20.36 14.90
C PHE A 27 -1.72 -20.75 14.31
N ASP A 28 -2.61 -21.37 15.08
CA ASP A 28 -3.96 -21.71 14.60
C ASP A 28 -4.78 -20.46 14.25
N SER A 29 -4.54 -19.36 14.99
CA SER A 29 -5.21 -18.09 14.74
C SER A 29 -4.67 -17.32 13.53
N SER A 30 -3.57 -17.78 12.93
CA SER A 30 -2.95 -17.14 11.76
C SER A 30 -3.73 -17.38 10.45
N ASP A 31 -4.84 -18.10 10.49
CA ASP A 31 -5.73 -18.34 9.33
C ASP A 31 -6.03 -17.07 8.52
N ASP A 32 -6.41 -16.00 9.21
CA ASP A 32 -6.74 -14.73 8.56
C ASP A 32 -5.49 -14.03 7.97
N GLN A 33 -4.33 -14.17 8.62
CA GLN A 33 -3.07 -13.65 8.11
C GLN A 33 -2.56 -14.43 6.90
N ILE A 34 -2.74 -15.75 6.88
CA ILE A 34 -2.41 -16.61 5.74
C ILE A 34 -3.28 -16.22 4.55
N ARG A 35 -4.59 -16.01 4.75
CA ARG A 35 -5.48 -15.50 3.69
C ARG A 35 -5.02 -14.16 3.15
N GLU A 36 -4.67 -13.23 4.03
CA GLU A 36 -4.18 -11.90 3.65
C GLU A 36 -2.86 -11.99 2.87
N SER A 37 -1.94 -12.88 3.28
CA SER A 37 -0.65 -13.08 2.59
C SER A 37 -0.77 -13.64 1.17
N LEU A 38 -1.86 -14.37 0.89
CA LEU A 38 -2.17 -14.85 -0.45
C LEU A 38 -2.75 -13.76 -1.36
N GLY A 39 -3.04 -12.57 -0.83
CA GLY A 39 -3.49 -11.41 -1.60
C GLY A 39 -4.87 -11.57 -2.24
N VAL A 40 -5.68 -12.53 -1.77
CA VAL A 40 -7.04 -12.77 -2.30
C VAL A 40 -8.05 -12.19 -1.33
N THR A 41 -8.79 -11.18 -1.79
CA THR A 41 -9.90 -10.57 -1.08
C THR A 41 -11.15 -11.47 -1.11
N GLU A 42 -12.10 -11.25 -0.19
CA GLU A 42 -13.39 -11.97 -0.23
C GLU A 42 -14.16 -11.72 -1.53
N THR A 43 -14.04 -10.53 -2.11
CA THR A 43 -14.65 -10.16 -3.39
C THR A 43 -14.07 -10.99 -4.53
N GLU A 44 -12.74 -11.02 -4.67
CA GLU A 44 -12.06 -11.84 -5.68
C GLU A 44 -12.37 -13.34 -5.49
N LEU A 45 -12.37 -13.82 -4.24
CA LEU A 45 -12.77 -15.18 -3.94
C LEU A 45 -14.22 -15.47 -4.37
N GLY A 46 -15.13 -14.51 -4.26
CA GLY A 46 -16.51 -14.62 -4.74
C GLY A 46 -16.61 -14.79 -6.25
N GLU A 47 -15.82 -14.00 -6.98
CA GLU A 47 -15.79 -13.92 -8.45
C GLU A 47 -15.02 -15.06 -9.13
N MET A 48 -14.13 -15.74 -8.40
CA MET A 48 -13.40 -16.92 -8.88
C MET A 48 -14.33 -18.05 -9.33
N ASP A 49 -13.92 -18.73 -10.40
CA ASP A 49 -14.55 -19.98 -10.81
C ASP A 49 -14.24 -21.13 -9.84
N ALA A 50 -14.85 -22.29 -10.08
CA ALA A 50 -14.71 -23.45 -9.21
C ALA A 50 -13.27 -24.01 -9.18
N GLU A 51 -12.53 -23.91 -10.28
CA GLU A 51 -11.16 -24.42 -10.38
C GLU A 51 -10.20 -23.53 -9.59
N ALA A 52 -10.33 -22.21 -9.76
CA ALA A 52 -9.57 -21.20 -9.04
C ALA A 52 -9.83 -21.27 -7.52
N LYS A 53 -11.09 -21.45 -7.10
CA LYS A 53 -11.45 -21.68 -5.69
C LYS A 53 -10.78 -22.92 -5.11
N LEU A 54 -10.73 -24.00 -5.89
CA LEU A 54 -10.11 -25.25 -5.48
C LEU A 54 -8.58 -25.12 -5.36
N ALA A 55 -7.94 -24.41 -6.30
CA ALA A 55 -6.52 -24.08 -6.25
C ALA A 55 -6.19 -23.22 -5.02
N TYR A 56 -6.98 -22.18 -4.75
CA TYR A 56 -6.82 -21.34 -3.56
C TYR A 56 -6.93 -22.15 -2.26
N ALA A 57 -7.96 -23.01 -2.15
CA ALA A 57 -8.12 -23.87 -0.98
C ALA A 57 -6.94 -24.84 -0.79
N ALA A 58 -6.38 -25.36 -1.88
CA ALA A 58 -5.19 -26.20 -1.85
C ALA A 58 -3.96 -25.41 -1.36
N SER A 59 -3.72 -24.20 -1.87
CA SER A 59 -2.63 -23.32 -1.42
C SER A 59 -2.74 -22.95 0.06
N LEU A 60 -3.95 -22.63 0.53
CA LEU A 60 -4.22 -22.36 1.94
C LEU A 60 -3.88 -23.58 2.81
N SER A 61 -4.34 -24.76 2.38
CA SER A 61 -4.06 -26.02 3.08
C SER A 61 -2.55 -26.34 3.12
N GLU A 62 -1.84 -26.12 2.02
CA GLU A 62 -0.38 -26.33 1.94
C GLU A 62 0.37 -25.38 2.87
N GLN A 63 0.04 -24.08 2.87
CA GLN A 63 0.67 -23.11 3.77
C GLN A 63 0.43 -23.45 5.24
N LYS A 64 -0.80 -23.84 5.62
CA LYS A 64 -1.10 -24.31 6.98
C LYS A 64 -0.27 -25.53 7.36
N ALA A 65 -0.18 -26.53 6.47
CA ALA A 65 0.62 -27.72 6.73
C ALA A 65 2.12 -27.40 6.87
N ALA A 66 2.64 -26.47 6.06
CA ALA A 66 4.02 -26.00 6.17
C ALA A 66 4.26 -25.27 7.50
N MET A 67 3.32 -24.44 7.93
CA MET A 67 3.39 -23.72 9.21
C MET A 67 3.34 -24.67 10.40
N GLN A 68 2.44 -25.66 10.38
CA GLN A 68 2.37 -26.68 11.42
C GLN A 68 3.69 -27.45 11.53
N LYS A 69 4.27 -27.83 10.38
CA LYS A 69 5.57 -28.51 10.34
C LYS A 69 6.70 -27.64 10.87
N LEU A 70 6.65 -26.32 10.64
CA LEU A 70 7.59 -25.37 11.23
C LEU A 70 7.47 -25.34 12.75
N LEU A 71 6.24 -25.23 13.27
CA LEU A 71 5.97 -25.25 14.70
C LEU A 71 6.44 -26.55 15.36
N ASP A 72 6.10 -27.71 14.78
CA ASP A 72 6.53 -29.01 15.32
C ASP A 72 8.06 -29.11 15.35
N ARG A 73 8.74 -28.60 14.32
CA ARG A 73 10.21 -28.54 14.28
C ARG A 73 10.76 -27.58 15.34
N LEU A 74 10.13 -26.43 15.54
CA LEU A 74 10.54 -25.47 16.57
C LEU A 74 10.42 -26.11 17.96
N LEU A 75 9.27 -26.69 18.29
CA LEU A 75 9.02 -27.35 19.57
C LEU A 75 9.93 -28.57 19.79
N SER A 76 10.34 -29.27 18.73
CA SER A 76 11.30 -30.39 18.85
C SER A 76 12.74 -29.95 19.15
N ARG A 77 13.06 -28.67 18.93
CA ARG A 77 14.42 -28.12 19.08
C ARG A 77 14.58 -27.20 20.28
N VAL A 78 13.48 -26.65 20.78
CA VAL A 78 13.47 -25.72 21.90
C VAL A 78 13.03 -26.48 23.14
N ASP A 79 13.88 -26.48 24.17
CA ASP A 79 13.47 -26.89 25.50
C ASP A 79 12.68 -25.73 26.14
N LEU A 80 11.35 -25.83 26.06
CA LEU A 80 10.44 -24.81 26.60
C LEU A 80 10.57 -24.67 28.12
N ASN A 81 10.94 -25.73 28.83
CA ASN A 81 11.13 -25.67 30.27
C ASN A 81 12.38 -24.83 30.60
N SER A 82 13.50 -25.09 29.93
CA SER A 82 14.71 -24.26 30.06
C SER A 82 14.44 -22.81 29.64
N LEU A 83 13.70 -22.60 28.56
CA LEU A 83 13.33 -21.24 28.10
C LEU A 83 12.47 -20.49 29.12
N ALA A 84 11.45 -21.15 29.68
CA ALA A 84 10.62 -20.56 30.72
C ALA A 84 11.46 -20.17 31.95
N HIS A 85 12.39 -21.04 32.35
CA HIS A 85 13.33 -20.75 33.43
C HIS A 85 14.23 -19.54 33.15
N ASP A 86 14.87 -19.52 31.99
CA ASP A 86 15.86 -18.48 31.64
C ASP A 86 15.22 -17.12 31.37
N VAL A 87 13.97 -17.09 30.89
CA VAL A 87 13.27 -15.85 30.54
C VAL A 87 12.34 -15.38 31.66
N ILE A 88 11.45 -16.26 32.15
CA ILE A 88 10.39 -15.89 33.09
C ILE A 88 10.95 -15.83 34.51
N GLY A 89 11.85 -16.74 34.89
CA GLY A 89 12.43 -16.80 36.23
C GLY A 89 13.02 -15.47 36.71
N PRO A 90 13.92 -14.82 35.94
CA PRO A 90 14.49 -13.52 36.29
C PRO A 90 13.46 -12.37 36.35
N ILE A 91 12.41 -12.43 35.52
CA ILE A 91 11.33 -11.44 35.54
C ILE A 91 10.54 -11.57 36.84
N ILE A 92 10.15 -12.80 37.20
CA ILE A 92 9.44 -13.07 38.44
C ILE A 92 10.29 -12.65 39.66
N ASP A 93 11.58 -12.99 39.67
CA ASP A 93 12.49 -12.60 40.75
C ASP A 93 12.55 -11.07 40.92
N ARG A 94 12.54 -10.32 39.82
CA ARG A 94 12.60 -8.85 39.87
C ARG A 94 11.36 -8.21 40.50
N TYR A 95 10.18 -8.77 40.26
CA TYR A 95 8.91 -8.10 40.58
C TYR A 95 8.17 -8.65 41.79
N PHE A 96 8.47 -9.88 42.24
CA PHE A 96 7.76 -10.52 43.34
C PHE A 96 8.68 -10.82 44.50
N THR A 97 8.20 -10.64 45.73
CA THR A 97 8.91 -11.04 46.95
C THR A 97 8.70 -12.52 47.26
N GLU A 98 9.40 -13.08 48.26
CA GLU A 98 9.13 -14.46 48.69
C GLU A 98 7.70 -14.65 49.20
N ASP A 99 7.13 -13.66 49.89
CA ASP A 99 5.79 -13.75 50.44
C ASP A 99 4.72 -13.67 49.34
N ASP A 100 4.93 -12.83 48.33
CA ASP A 100 4.06 -12.79 47.14
C ASP A 100 4.03 -14.14 46.44
N LEU A 101 5.20 -14.75 46.21
CA LEU A 101 5.30 -16.06 45.56
C LEU A 101 4.57 -17.15 46.36
N ARG A 102 4.74 -17.17 47.68
CA ARG A 102 4.00 -18.11 48.55
C ARG A 102 2.49 -17.93 48.42
N ALA A 103 2.01 -16.68 48.41
CA ALA A 103 0.59 -16.38 48.27
C ALA A 103 0.05 -16.79 46.90
N MET A 104 0.80 -16.52 45.82
CA MET A 104 0.43 -16.91 44.46
C MET A 104 0.41 -18.43 44.29
N ILE A 105 1.41 -19.15 44.82
CA ILE A 105 1.43 -20.63 44.83
C ILE A 105 0.21 -21.17 45.57
N ALA A 106 -0.09 -20.64 46.76
CA ALA A 106 -1.24 -21.06 47.55
C ALA A 106 -2.55 -20.84 46.78
N PHE A 107 -2.70 -19.69 46.12
CA PHE A 107 -3.86 -19.39 45.28
C PHE A 107 -3.97 -20.33 44.08
N SER A 108 -2.88 -20.54 43.32
CA SER A 108 -2.86 -21.42 42.14
C SER A 108 -3.24 -22.86 42.46
N ARG A 109 -3.04 -23.30 43.72
CA ARG A 109 -3.47 -24.60 44.22
C ARG A 109 -4.97 -24.70 44.56
N THR A 110 -5.70 -23.60 44.63
CA THR A 110 -7.16 -23.63 44.82
C THR A 110 -7.88 -24.10 43.54
N PRO A 111 -9.14 -24.58 43.62
CA PRO A 111 -9.92 -24.91 42.41
C PRO A 111 -10.05 -23.74 41.44
N THR A 112 -10.25 -22.52 41.96
CA THR A 112 -10.34 -21.29 41.15
C THR A 112 -9.00 -20.92 40.53
N GLY A 113 -7.90 -21.05 41.28
CA GLY A 113 -6.55 -20.78 40.78
C GLY A 113 -6.14 -21.71 39.65
N ARG A 114 -6.38 -23.03 39.79
CA ARG A 114 -6.14 -24.00 38.70
C ARG A 114 -6.96 -23.67 37.46
N LYS A 115 -8.26 -23.38 37.62
CA LYS A 115 -9.11 -22.98 36.50
C LYS A 115 -8.60 -21.71 35.82
N ARG A 116 -8.10 -20.73 36.57
CA ARG A 116 -7.49 -19.51 36.01
C ARG A 116 -6.28 -19.87 35.15
N VAL A 117 -5.34 -20.64 35.68
CA VAL A 117 -4.11 -21.07 34.98
C VAL A 117 -4.46 -21.84 33.70
N GLU A 118 -5.36 -22.83 33.79
CA GLU A 118 -5.80 -23.65 32.64
C GLU A 118 -6.45 -22.84 31.52
N ASN A 119 -7.00 -21.66 31.81
CA ASN A 119 -7.68 -20.82 30.82
C ASN A 119 -6.88 -19.56 30.47
N GLU A 120 -5.72 -19.31 31.09
CA GLU A 120 -4.99 -18.06 30.95
C GLU A 120 -4.49 -17.84 29.52
N ALA A 121 -3.87 -18.85 28.89
CA ALA A 121 -3.45 -18.77 27.49
C ALA A 121 -4.63 -18.51 26.54
N LYS A 122 -5.73 -19.25 26.74
CA LYS A 122 -6.94 -19.12 25.92
C LYS A 122 -7.56 -17.73 26.03
N ILE A 123 -7.69 -17.20 27.25
CA ILE A 123 -8.22 -15.84 27.48
C ILE A 123 -7.33 -14.80 26.79
N THR A 124 -6.01 -14.91 26.94
CA THR A 124 -5.06 -13.97 26.30
C THR A 124 -5.20 -13.98 24.79
N VAL A 125 -5.15 -15.15 24.15
CA VAL A 125 -5.26 -15.27 22.69
C VAL A 125 -6.64 -14.82 22.19
N GLU A 126 -7.74 -15.24 22.84
CA GLU A 126 -9.08 -14.81 22.44
C GLU A 126 -9.26 -13.29 22.58
N THR A 127 -8.65 -12.69 23.61
CA THR A 127 -8.67 -11.23 23.80
C THR A 127 -7.88 -10.52 22.70
N GLU A 128 -6.67 -10.98 22.40
CA GLU A 128 -5.86 -10.41 21.31
C GLU A 128 -6.56 -10.52 19.96
N LEU A 129 -7.17 -11.68 19.66
CA LEU A 129 -7.95 -11.86 18.42
C LEU A 129 -9.17 -10.95 18.36
N ALA A 130 -9.91 -10.81 19.47
CA ALA A 130 -11.05 -9.90 19.54
C ALA A 130 -10.61 -8.44 19.36
N MET A 131 -9.48 -8.04 19.97
CA MET A 131 -8.91 -6.71 19.79
C MET A 131 -8.47 -6.47 18.35
N ASN A 132 -7.76 -7.39 17.72
CA ASN A 132 -7.30 -7.28 16.35
C ASN A 132 -8.48 -7.16 15.36
N LYS A 133 -9.57 -7.90 15.59
CA LYS A 133 -10.79 -7.79 14.78
C LYS A 133 -11.41 -6.38 14.80
N VAL A 134 -11.21 -5.62 15.87
CA VAL A 134 -11.72 -4.25 16.01
C VAL A 134 -10.69 -3.21 15.57
N LEU A 135 -9.43 -3.39 15.97
CA LEU A 135 -8.37 -2.40 15.76
C LEU A 135 -7.81 -2.43 14.33
N THR A 136 -7.63 -3.61 13.73
CA THR A 136 -7.10 -3.73 12.37
C THR A 136 -7.91 -2.96 11.33
N PRO A 137 -9.24 -3.09 11.24
CA PRO A 137 -10.01 -2.30 10.27
C PRO A 137 -9.93 -0.79 10.58
N LEU A 138 -10.00 -0.39 11.85
CA LEU A 138 -9.89 1.02 12.23
C LEU A 138 -8.53 1.64 11.84
N VAL A 139 -7.43 0.92 12.09
CA VAL A 139 -6.08 1.38 11.69
C VAL A 139 -5.97 1.48 10.17
N ARG A 140 -6.57 0.55 9.44
CA ARG A 140 -6.61 0.58 7.97
C ARG A 140 -7.38 1.79 7.46
N ASP A 141 -8.58 2.03 7.98
CA ASP A 141 -9.42 3.15 7.59
C ASP A 141 -8.71 4.50 7.84
N ILE A 142 -8.10 4.66 9.01
CA ILE A 142 -7.31 5.86 9.34
C ILE A 142 -6.10 6.00 8.41
N ALA A 143 -5.40 4.90 8.11
CA ALA A 143 -4.27 4.94 7.17
C ALA A 143 -4.72 5.33 5.75
N ASP A 144 -5.90 4.89 5.32
CA ASP A 144 -6.49 5.24 4.02
C ASP A 144 -6.87 6.71 3.96
N GLU A 145 -7.46 7.24 5.04
CA GLU A 145 -7.76 8.67 5.21
C GLU A 145 -6.48 9.51 5.13
N ILE A 146 -5.45 9.18 5.92
CA ILE A 146 -4.16 9.89 5.91
C ILE A 146 -3.54 9.87 4.51
N ARG A 147 -3.59 8.72 3.81
CA ARG A 147 -3.07 8.62 2.45
C ARG A 147 -3.82 9.52 1.47
N LYS A 148 -5.15 9.58 1.56
CA LYS A 148 -5.96 10.49 0.73
C LYS A 148 -5.65 11.94 1.03
N GLU A 149 -5.63 12.33 2.30
CA GLU A 149 -5.28 13.70 2.70
C GLU A 149 -3.89 14.10 2.22
N ALA A 150 -2.90 13.20 2.34
CA ALA A 150 -1.55 13.44 1.85
C ALA A 150 -1.48 13.61 0.33
N ALA A 151 -2.23 12.81 -0.43
CA ALA A 151 -2.32 12.92 -1.88
C ALA A 151 -3.00 14.23 -2.32
N GLU A 152 -4.08 14.63 -1.65
CA GLU A 152 -4.76 15.91 -1.88
C GLU A 152 -3.84 17.10 -1.57
N GLU A 153 -3.10 17.02 -0.45
CA GLU A 153 -2.10 18.02 -0.09
C GLU A 153 -0.99 18.11 -1.14
N GLU A 154 -0.50 16.97 -1.62
CA GLU A 154 0.51 16.92 -2.67
C GLU A 154 0.01 17.56 -3.96
N HIS A 155 -1.21 17.23 -4.41
CA HIS A 155 -1.83 17.86 -5.56
C HIS A 155 -1.95 19.37 -5.40
N ARG A 156 -2.30 19.84 -4.20
CA ARG A 156 -2.37 21.28 -3.90
C ARG A 156 -1.00 21.94 -3.88
N ARG A 157 0.04 21.25 -3.40
CA ARG A 157 1.41 21.77 -3.32
C ARG A 157 2.13 21.74 -4.66
N ASN A 158 1.85 20.75 -5.49
CA ASN A 158 2.52 20.49 -6.76
C ASN A 158 1.49 20.23 -7.88
N PRO A 159 0.60 21.19 -8.18
CA PRO A 159 -0.44 21.03 -9.20
C PRO A 159 0.16 20.63 -10.55
N TRP A 160 1.36 21.12 -10.87
CA TRP A 160 2.10 20.76 -12.06
C TRP A 160 2.32 19.25 -12.30
N ARG A 161 2.36 18.40 -11.26
CA ARG A 161 2.46 16.93 -11.44
C ARG A 161 1.21 16.39 -12.15
N ARG A 162 0.05 16.90 -11.72
CA ARG A 162 -1.25 16.92 -12.43
C ARG A 162 -1.05 17.10 -13.94
N ALA A 163 -0.59 18.31 -14.26
CA ALA A 163 -0.52 18.80 -15.63
C ALA A 163 0.41 17.96 -16.51
N LEU A 164 1.60 17.62 -16.01
CA LEU A 164 2.55 16.80 -16.76
C LEU A 164 2.00 15.39 -17.05
N ALA A 165 1.27 14.78 -16.10
CA ALA A 165 0.67 13.46 -16.28
C ALA A 165 -0.45 13.50 -17.32
N ASP A 166 -1.38 14.45 -17.19
CA ASP A 166 -2.49 14.65 -18.12
C ASP A 166 -1.99 14.87 -19.55
N ILE A 167 -1.01 15.78 -19.73
CA ILE A 167 -0.39 16.07 -21.03
C ILE A 167 0.25 14.82 -21.64
N ARG A 168 0.98 14.02 -20.85
CA ARG A 168 1.59 12.77 -21.32
C ARG A 168 0.56 11.73 -21.74
N SER A 169 -0.53 11.60 -20.98
CA SER A 169 -1.62 10.67 -21.32
C SER A 169 -2.28 11.04 -22.64
N VAL A 170 -2.57 12.32 -22.86
CA VAL A 170 -3.12 12.81 -24.14
C VAL A 170 -2.11 12.66 -25.27
N ALA A 171 -0.85 13.01 -25.06
CA ALA A 171 0.22 12.86 -26.05
C ALA A 171 0.36 11.40 -26.53
N THR A 172 0.37 10.45 -25.60
CA THR A 172 0.45 9.02 -25.91
C THR A 172 -0.72 8.58 -26.80
N ALA A 173 -1.93 9.05 -26.51
CA ALA A 173 -3.12 8.73 -27.29
C ALA A 173 -3.09 9.36 -28.69
N VAL A 174 -2.63 10.61 -28.80
CA VAL A 174 -2.43 11.32 -30.06
C VAL A 174 -1.39 10.63 -30.94
N GLU A 175 -0.29 10.16 -30.35
CA GLU A 175 0.76 9.42 -31.05
C GLU A 175 0.32 8.02 -31.48
N ALA A 176 -0.47 7.34 -30.65
CA ALA A 176 -1.08 6.06 -31.03
C ALA A 176 -2.05 6.23 -32.22
N TYR A 177 -2.88 7.28 -32.21
CA TYR A 177 -3.73 7.63 -33.35
C TYR A 177 -2.90 7.89 -34.61
N ALA A 178 -1.84 8.71 -34.52
CA ALA A 178 -0.99 9.03 -35.67
C ALA A 178 -0.22 7.81 -36.21
N THR A 179 0.03 6.81 -35.36
CA THR A 179 0.63 5.54 -35.80
C THR A 179 -0.33 4.76 -36.71
N ASP A 180 -1.64 4.83 -36.45
CA ASP A 180 -2.65 4.14 -37.24
C ASP A 180 -3.09 4.92 -38.49
N GLU A 181 -3.22 6.25 -38.36
CA GLU A 181 -3.79 7.14 -39.40
C GLU A 181 -2.73 7.91 -40.20
N GLU A 182 -1.44 7.71 -39.87
CA GLU A 182 -0.26 8.39 -40.45
C GLU A 182 -0.26 9.93 -40.32
N LEU A 183 -1.25 10.52 -39.64
CA LEU A 183 -1.43 11.95 -39.42
C LEU A 183 -1.93 12.22 -38.00
N TYR A 184 -1.57 13.36 -37.41
CA TYR A 184 -2.11 13.77 -36.12
C TYR A 184 -3.57 14.24 -36.23
N PRO A 185 -4.41 14.04 -35.19
CA PRO A 185 -5.83 14.39 -35.22
C PRO A 185 -6.10 15.86 -35.59
N GLN A 186 -6.99 16.09 -36.54
CA GLN A 186 -7.46 17.44 -36.85
C GLN A 186 -8.49 17.92 -35.82
N ALA A 187 -8.01 18.61 -34.78
CA ALA A 187 -8.84 19.17 -33.72
C ALA A 187 -8.44 20.62 -33.40
N VAL A 188 -9.42 21.42 -32.98
CA VAL A 188 -9.24 22.85 -32.62
C VAL A 188 -9.40 23.07 -31.11
N THR A 189 -9.98 22.09 -30.41
CA THR A 189 -10.27 22.10 -28.97
C THR A 189 -10.07 20.70 -28.39
N MET A 190 -9.90 20.60 -27.06
CA MET A 190 -9.81 19.31 -26.36
C MET A 190 -11.06 18.45 -26.56
N SER A 191 -12.26 19.03 -26.46
CA SER A 191 -13.50 18.28 -26.70
C SER A 191 -13.61 17.76 -28.13
N SER A 192 -13.14 18.53 -29.14
CA SER A 192 -13.08 18.02 -30.52
C SER A 192 -12.02 16.94 -30.72
N LEU A 193 -10.94 16.97 -29.95
CA LEU A 193 -9.90 15.94 -29.95
C LEU A 193 -10.44 14.64 -29.34
N GLU A 194 -11.18 14.74 -28.24
CA GLU A 194 -11.78 13.59 -27.55
C GLU A 194 -12.68 12.77 -28.48
N LEU A 195 -13.49 13.41 -29.31
CA LEU A 195 -14.34 12.73 -30.30
C LEU A 195 -13.57 11.87 -31.31
N VAL A 196 -12.27 12.12 -31.47
CA VAL A 196 -11.39 11.42 -32.41
C VAL A 196 -10.59 10.32 -31.71
N ILE A 197 -10.06 10.59 -30.52
CA ILE A 197 -9.12 9.68 -29.84
C ILE A 197 -9.76 8.80 -28.75
N SER A 198 -10.94 9.17 -28.24
CA SER A 198 -11.70 8.39 -27.25
C SER A 198 -12.81 7.56 -27.90
N PRO A 199 -13.11 6.35 -27.42
CA PRO A 199 -12.47 5.63 -26.30
C PRO A 199 -11.28 4.76 -26.72
N THR A 200 -10.92 4.78 -28.01
CA THR A 200 -9.98 3.81 -28.60
C THR A 200 -8.55 3.95 -28.06
N TYR A 201 -8.03 5.17 -27.98
CA TYR A 201 -6.63 5.46 -27.62
C TYR A 201 -6.48 5.99 -26.19
N ILE A 202 -7.54 6.60 -25.66
CA ILE A 202 -7.65 7.05 -24.27
C ILE A 202 -9.10 6.95 -23.82
N ARG A 203 -9.34 6.64 -22.55
CA ARG A 203 -10.70 6.51 -22.02
C ARG A 203 -11.37 7.87 -21.86
N ASP A 204 -10.69 8.79 -21.17
CA ASP A 204 -11.20 10.12 -20.83
C ASP A 204 -10.10 11.13 -21.16
N VAL A 205 -10.46 12.19 -21.90
CA VAL A 205 -9.52 13.27 -22.22
C VAL A 205 -9.66 14.38 -21.19
N PRO A 206 -8.60 14.75 -20.45
CA PRO A 206 -8.68 15.87 -19.51
C PRO A 206 -8.86 17.19 -20.29
N GLU A 207 -9.97 17.88 -20.05
CA GLU A 207 -10.24 19.20 -20.66
C GLU A 207 -9.50 20.32 -19.92
N GLU A 208 -9.54 20.28 -18.59
CA GLU A 208 -8.98 21.30 -17.71
C GLU A 208 -7.71 20.81 -17.00
N ASP A 209 -6.76 21.72 -16.85
CA ASP A 209 -5.54 21.53 -16.09
C ASP A 209 -5.78 21.63 -14.57
N PRO A 210 -4.76 21.36 -13.74
CA PRO A 210 -4.91 21.36 -12.27
C PRO A 210 -5.24 22.71 -11.65
N TRP A 211 -5.14 23.80 -12.43
CA TRP A 211 -5.51 25.15 -12.03
C TRP A 211 -6.91 25.53 -12.54
N GLY A 212 -7.58 24.65 -13.30
CA GLY A 212 -8.94 24.83 -13.81
C GLY A 212 -9.00 25.55 -15.16
N HIS A 213 -7.90 25.56 -15.91
CA HIS A 213 -7.83 26.19 -17.22
C HIS A 213 -7.82 25.14 -18.33
N ASP A 214 -8.46 25.43 -19.46
CA ASP A 214 -8.49 24.50 -20.59
C ASP A 214 -7.07 24.22 -21.11
N TYR A 215 -6.75 22.93 -21.33
CA TYR A 215 -5.58 22.58 -22.14
C TYR A 215 -5.78 23.05 -23.59
N VAL A 216 -4.69 23.44 -24.22
CA VAL A 216 -4.69 23.83 -25.64
C VAL A 216 -4.02 22.74 -26.46
N TYR A 217 -4.79 22.12 -27.34
CA TYR A 217 -4.29 21.25 -28.40
C TYR A 217 -4.08 22.05 -29.68
N LEU A 218 -2.91 21.89 -30.31
CA LEU A 218 -2.59 22.47 -31.61
C LEU A 218 -2.06 21.39 -32.52
N VAL A 219 -2.42 21.49 -33.80
CA VAL A 219 -1.91 20.64 -34.87
C VAL A 219 -1.49 21.55 -36.04
N SER A 220 -0.40 21.22 -36.70
CA SER A 220 0.04 21.95 -37.90
C SER A 220 -0.91 21.75 -39.06
N ALA A 221 -0.89 22.67 -40.04
CA ALA A 221 -1.78 22.60 -41.20
C ALA A 221 -1.59 21.35 -42.07
N ASP A 222 -0.39 20.77 -42.05
CA ASP A 222 -0.05 19.50 -42.72
C ASP A 222 -0.30 18.26 -41.83
N GLN A 223 -0.75 18.44 -40.59
CA GLN A 223 -0.98 17.38 -39.58
C GLN A 223 0.25 16.53 -39.24
N LEU A 224 1.45 17.07 -39.49
CA LEU A 224 2.72 16.40 -39.19
C LEU A 224 3.32 16.80 -37.85
N HIS A 225 2.76 17.80 -37.18
CA HIS A 225 3.22 18.31 -35.89
C HIS A 225 2.03 18.54 -34.97
N TYR A 226 2.17 18.19 -33.69
CA TYR A 226 1.18 18.51 -32.66
C TYR A 226 1.83 19.09 -31.41
N ARG A 227 1.05 19.85 -30.64
CA ARG A 227 1.47 20.44 -29.37
C ARG A 227 0.31 20.44 -28.39
N ILE A 228 0.61 20.17 -27.13
CA ILE A 228 -0.33 20.26 -26.01
C ILE A 228 0.25 21.28 -25.01
N ILE A 229 -0.58 22.19 -24.54
CA ILE A 229 -0.15 23.31 -23.68
C ILE A 229 -1.09 23.42 -22.49
N SER A 230 -0.53 23.59 -21.28
CA SER A 230 -1.23 24.20 -20.15
C SER A 230 -0.72 25.63 -19.97
N GLY A 231 -1.63 26.55 -19.71
CA GLY A 231 -1.32 27.96 -19.44
C GLY A 231 -0.72 28.21 -18.06
N GLY A 232 -0.32 27.16 -17.33
CA GLY A 232 0.18 27.29 -15.97
C GLY A 232 -0.87 27.87 -15.00
N ALA A 233 -0.40 28.40 -13.88
CA ALA A 233 -1.26 28.91 -12.83
C ALA A 233 -2.06 30.17 -13.23
N ASP A 234 -1.56 30.97 -14.18
CA ASP A 234 -2.23 32.18 -14.64
C ASP A 234 -3.27 31.91 -15.76
N GLY A 235 -3.26 30.70 -16.33
CA GLY A 235 -4.19 30.25 -17.37
C GLY A 235 -4.00 30.92 -18.72
N THR A 236 -2.92 31.67 -18.92
CA THR A 236 -2.73 32.51 -20.10
C THR A 236 -1.66 31.91 -21.02
N VAL A 237 -2.11 31.28 -22.09
CA VAL A 237 -1.17 30.74 -23.10
C VAL A 237 -0.54 31.86 -23.92
N ASP A 238 0.79 31.97 -23.84
CA ASP A 238 1.57 32.95 -24.57
C ASP A 238 1.43 32.80 -26.09
N GLY A 239 1.42 33.94 -26.80
CA GLY A 239 1.28 33.95 -28.25
C GLY A 239 2.37 33.16 -28.98
N THR A 240 3.60 33.13 -28.42
CA THR A 240 4.71 32.32 -28.95
C THR A 240 4.53 30.83 -28.72
N SER A 241 3.88 30.44 -27.61
CA SER A 241 3.56 29.05 -27.29
C SER A 241 2.54 28.46 -28.25
N ARG A 242 1.73 29.30 -28.90
CA ARG A 242 0.79 28.88 -29.95
C ARG A 242 1.41 28.65 -31.32
N VAL A 243 2.68 28.97 -31.51
CA VAL A 243 3.36 28.78 -32.80
C VAL A 243 3.92 27.36 -32.88
N ILE A 244 3.28 26.50 -33.67
CA ILE A 244 3.73 25.14 -33.94
C ILE A 244 4.57 25.07 -35.23
N ARG A 245 5.73 24.41 -35.14
CA ARG A 245 6.68 24.14 -36.23
C ARG A 245 7.47 22.89 -35.86
N ALA A 246 8.01 22.18 -36.86
CA ALA A 246 8.98 21.12 -36.64
C ALA A 246 10.07 21.54 -35.65
N LEU A 247 10.41 20.66 -34.71
CA LEU A 247 11.51 20.91 -33.78
C LEU A 247 12.86 20.87 -34.51
N ASP A 248 13.70 21.88 -34.29
CA ASP A 248 15.05 21.88 -34.83
C ASP A 248 15.88 20.77 -34.16
N PRO A 249 16.79 20.10 -34.89
CA PRO A 249 17.72 19.15 -34.29
C PRO A 249 18.52 19.81 -33.16
N GLY A 250 18.41 19.27 -31.95
CA GLY A 250 19.06 19.81 -30.76
C GLY A 250 18.24 20.84 -29.96
N THR A 251 16.94 20.96 -30.24
CA THR A 251 16.00 21.70 -29.38
C THR A 251 16.13 21.20 -27.94
N LYS A 252 16.36 22.13 -27.01
CA LYS A 252 16.48 21.82 -25.59
C LYS A 252 15.21 22.19 -24.86
N SER A 253 14.78 21.21 -24.11
CA SER A 253 13.97 21.27 -22.91
C SER A 253 14.44 22.40 -21.95
N ILE A 254 13.53 23.27 -21.50
CA ILE A 254 13.78 24.41 -20.58
C ILE A 254 12.92 24.32 -19.31
N GLU A 255 13.53 24.52 -18.14
CA GLU A 255 12.79 24.68 -16.88
C GLU A 255 12.20 26.10 -16.77
N ASN A 256 10.92 26.18 -16.44
CA ASN A 256 10.18 27.41 -16.20
C ASN A 256 10.66 28.14 -14.95
N ARG A 257 10.45 29.45 -14.94
CA ARG A 257 10.84 30.32 -13.83
C ARG A 257 9.74 30.42 -12.78
N SER A 258 8.49 30.29 -13.21
CA SER A 258 7.29 30.32 -12.36
C SER A 258 6.36 29.16 -12.69
N LEU A 259 5.40 28.90 -11.80
CA LEU A 259 4.23 28.06 -12.11
C LEU A 259 3.24 28.75 -13.05
N ASP A 260 3.36 30.07 -13.24
CA ASP A 260 2.55 30.86 -14.18
C ASP A 260 2.99 30.64 -15.63
N ASP A 261 4.23 30.17 -15.87
CA ASP A 261 4.75 29.98 -17.22
C ASP A 261 4.11 28.75 -17.89
N ASP A 262 3.86 28.84 -19.20
CA ASP A 262 3.30 27.76 -20.01
C ASP A 262 4.07 26.43 -19.88
N ILE A 263 3.33 25.32 -19.78
CA ILE A 263 3.86 23.96 -19.88
C ILE A 263 3.59 23.44 -21.28
N ILE A 264 4.65 23.19 -22.05
CA ILE A 264 4.54 22.89 -23.47
C ILE A 264 5.11 21.50 -23.76
N TYR A 265 4.29 20.64 -24.33
CA TYR A 265 4.69 19.34 -24.88
C TYR A 265 4.51 19.32 -26.38
N GLN A 266 5.53 18.85 -27.10
CA GLN A 266 5.49 18.70 -28.55
C GLN A 266 6.31 17.49 -28.97
N GLU A 267 5.74 16.65 -29.84
CA GLU A 267 6.45 15.59 -30.56
C GLU A 267 7.35 14.72 -29.64
N GLY A 268 6.76 14.18 -28.58
CA GLY A 268 7.48 13.26 -27.69
C GLY A 268 8.29 13.92 -26.57
N MET A 269 8.33 15.25 -26.47
CA MET A 269 9.11 15.93 -25.42
C MET A 269 8.43 17.18 -24.82
N PHE A 270 8.77 17.47 -23.56
CA PHE A 270 8.46 18.76 -22.94
C PHE A 270 9.48 19.81 -23.39
N LEU A 271 9.01 20.85 -24.08
CA LEU A 271 9.81 22.04 -24.40
C LEU A 271 9.99 22.92 -23.17
N THR A 272 8.94 23.02 -22.35
CA THR A 272 8.96 23.72 -21.06
C THR A 272 8.34 22.86 -19.97
N TRP A 273 8.87 22.94 -18.74
CA TRP A 273 8.26 22.29 -17.57
C TRP A 273 8.38 23.16 -16.32
N PRO A 274 7.51 22.95 -15.32
CA PRO A 274 7.49 23.75 -14.10
C PRO A 274 8.75 23.66 -13.23
N PRO A 275 9.09 24.73 -12.49
CA PRO A 275 10.25 24.73 -11.60
C PRO A 275 10.21 23.58 -10.59
N GLY A 276 11.33 22.89 -10.43
CA GLY A 276 11.48 21.74 -9.53
C GLY A 276 10.93 20.42 -10.08
N ALA A 277 10.28 20.42 -11.25
CA ALA A 277 10.09 19.20 -12.01
C ALA A 277 11.44 18.83 -12.64
N ARG A 278 11.98 17.66 -12.30
CA ARG A 278 13.06 17.05 -13.09
C ARG A 278 12.40 16.03 -14.00
N PRO A 279 12.29 16.29 -15.31
CA PRO A 279 11.88 15.26 -16.23
C PRO A 279 12.94 14.15 -16.20
N ASP A 280 12.55 12.89 -16.02
CA ASP A 280 13.45 11.73 -15.99
C ASP A 280 14.13 11.42 -17.35
N TYR A 281 14.27 12.42 -18.23
CA TYR A 281 14.74 12.27 -19.62
C TYR A 281 16.25 12.51 -19.79
N GLU A 282 17.03 12.59 -18.70
CA GLU A 282 18.49 12.64 -18.76
C GLU A 282 19.11 11.57 -17.83
N GLU A 283 19.10 10.31 -18.28
CA GLU A 283 20.15 9.32 -17.97
C GLU A 283 20.91 8.94 -19.25
#